data_AF-A0AAD8D9X3-F1
#
_entry.id   AF-A0AAD8D9X3-F1
#
_cell.length_a   1.000
_cell.length_b   1.000
_cell.length_c   1.000
_cell.angle_alpha   90.00
_cell.angle_beta   90.00
_cell.angle_gamma   90.00
#
_symmetry.space_group_name_H-M   'P 1'
#
loop_
_entity.id
_entity.type
_entity.pdbx_description
1 polymer ?
#
loop_
_entity_poly.entity_id
_entity_poly.type
_entity_poly.pdbx_seq_one_letter_code
_entity_poly.pdbx_strand_id
1 'polypeptide(L)'
;MRQAILCKMRRFPWFTNVTLYGCLFASGDLVHQCFTRRDLDWRQTRNVAVVAFSFHGNFSYLWMRGLERCFPGRAVSMVLRKVLLDQTVAAPLATSVFYTGVSLLEGKEDVLQDWREKFWNTYKTGLLYWPFMQLLNFLLVPLYLRTSFTGCCAFLWATFLCFSRQCGDGTMSAALAWVMSPKEAPSLTNAKEQK
;
A
#
# COMPACT_ATOMS: atom_id res chain seq x y z
N MET A 1 29.03 -7.79 -3.71
CA MET A 1 27.94 -6.80 -3.87
C MET A 1 26.77 -6.96 -2.89
N ARG A 2 26.12 -8.13 -2.74
CA ARG A 2 24.98 -8.32 -1.81
C ARG A 2 25.26 -7.92 -0.35
N GLN A 3 26.43 -8.29 0.19
CA GLN A 3 26.76 -7.96 1.59
C GLN A 3 27.03 -6.46 1.83
N ALA A 4 27.53 -5.73 0.83
CA ALA A 4 27.74 -4.28 0.92
C ALA A 4 26.40 -3.52 0.95
N ILE A 5 25.44 -3.95 0.14
CA ILE A 5 24.06 -3.41 0.14
C ILE A 5 23.41 -3.69 1.50
N LEU A 6 23.49 -4.93 2.00
CA LEU A 6 22.95 -5.31 3.31
C LEU A 6 23.60 -4.52 4.47
N CYS A 7 24.92 -4.27 4.43
CA CYS A 7 25.60 -3.44 5.43
C CYS A 7 25.12 -1.98 5.40
N LYS A 8 24.96 -1.40 4.21
CA LYS A 8 24.50 0.00 4.08
C LYS A 8 23.06 0.17 4.55
N MET A 9 22.19 -0.82 4.27
CA MET A 9 20.83 -0.89 4.81
C MET A 9 20.79 -1.06 6.34
N ARG A 10 21.76 -1.77 6.94
CA ARG A 10 21.88 -1.87 8.41
C ARG A 10 22.43 -0.60 9.07
N ARG A 11 23.22 0.19 8.34
CA ARG A 11 23.84 1.43 8.86
C ARG A 11 22.84 2.59 8.96
N PHE A 12 21.95 2.73 7.97
CA PHE A 12 20.88 3.75 7.97
C PHE A 12 19.51 3.16 7.61
N PRO A 13 18.97 2.28 8.47
CA PRO A 13 17.76 1.51 8.16
C PRO A 13 16.53 2.40 7.96
N TRP A 14 16.45 3.54 8.66
CA TRP A 14 15.36 4.49 8.48
C TRP A 14 15.35 5.05 7.06
N PHE A 15 16.45 5.68 6.63
CA PHE A 15 16.55 6.30 5.30
C PHE A 15 16.29 5.28 4.19
N THR A 16 16.94 4.10 4.24
CA THR A 16 16.73 3.10 3.20
C THR A 16 15.28 2.62 3.12
N ASN A 17 14.62 2.37 4.25
CA ASN A 17 13.24 1.89 4.25
C ASN A 17 12.27 2.99 3.77
N VAL A 18 12.42 4.23 4.23
CA VAL A 18 11.55 5.34 3.82
C VAL A 18 11.73 5.64 2.34
N THR A 19 12.97 5.68 1.84
CA THR A 19 13.24 5.92 0.43
C THR A 19 12.68 4.80 -0.45
N LEU A 20 12.94 3.55 -0.08
CA LEU A 20 12.42 2.41 -0.84
C LEU A 20 10.88 2.37 -0.84
N TYR A 21 10.27 2.62 0.31
CA TYR A 21 8.81 2.72 0.42
C TYR A 21 8.24 3.81 -0.48
N GLY A 22 8.79 5.04 -0.40
CA GLY A 22 8.34 6.16 -1.22
C GLY A 22 8.49 5.91 -2.72
N CYS A 23 9.63 5.34 -3.15
CA CYS A 23 9.85 4.97 -4.54
C CYS A 23 8.86 3.90 -5.02
N LEU A 24 8.64 2.84 -4.22
CA LEU A 24 7.68 1.78 -4.57
C LEU A 24 6.26 2.33 -4.66
N PHE A 25 5.87 3.18 -3.72
CA PHE A 25 4.55 3.79 -3.70
C PHE A 25 4.32 4.71 -4.91
N ALA A 26 5.30 5.56 -5.23
CA ALA A 26 5.26 6.41 -6.43
C ALA A 26 5.26 5.60 -7.73
N SER A 27 6.05 4.52 -7.81
CA SER A 27 6.02 3.62 -8.96
C SER A 27 4.69 2.89 -9.10
N GLY A 28 4.02 2.55 -7.99
CA GLY A 28 2.70 1.95 -7.99
C GLY A 28 1.65 2.90 -8.57
N ASP A 29 1.72 4.19 -8.21
CA ASP A 29 0.87 5.23 -8.80
C ASP A 29 1.17 5.42 -10.30
N LEU A 30 2.43 5.45 -10.72
CA LEU A 30 2.77 5.54 -12.15
C LEU A 30 2.23 4.35 -12.95
N VAL A 31 2.43 3.13 -12.45
CA VAL A 31 1.88 1.92 -13.07
C VAL A 31 0.35 2.01 -13.12
N HIS A 32 -0.28 2.46 -12.04
CA HIS A 32 -1.72 2.68 -11.99
C HIS A 32 -2.19 3.67 -13.08
N GLN A 33 -1.48 4.78 -13.24
CA GLN A 33 -1.79 5.78 -14.26
C GLN A 33 -1.58 5.24 -15.68
N CYS A 34 -0.52 4.48 -15.94
CA CYS A 34 -0.26 3.86 -17.24
C CYS A 34 -1.40 2.93 -17.70
N PHE A 35 -2.05 2.22 -16.76
CA PHE A 35 -3.15 1.31 -17.09
C PHE A 35 -4.53 1.99 -17.10
N THR A 36 -4.71 3.09 -16.35
CA THR A 36 -6.02 3.72 -16.18
C THR A 36 -6.22 4.94 -17.07
N ARG A 37 -5.15 5.65 -17.41
CA ARG A 37 -5.20 6.91 -18.14
C ARG A 37 -4.44 6.79 -19.47
N ARG A 38 -4.90 7.57 -20.45
CA ARG A 38 -4.19 7.73 -21.74
C ARG A 38 -2.96 8.62 -21.61
N ASP A 39 -3.04 9.62 -20.73
CA ASP A 39 -1.97 10.59 -20.45
C ASP A 39 -1.54 10.52 -18.99
N LEU A 40 -0.22 10.60 -18.76
CA LEU A 40 0.38 10.54 -17.43
C LEU A 40 0.30 11.89 -16.73
N ASP A 41 -0.24 11.89 -15.52
CA ASP A 41 -0.32 13.05 -14.64
C ASP A 41 0.83 13.03 -13.62
N TRP A 42 1.94 13.64 -14.05
CA TRP A 42 3.13 13.80 -13.23
C TRP A 42 2.88 14.62 -11.95
N ARG A 43 1.88 15.51 -11.94
CA ARG A 43 1.54 16.30 -10.75
C ARG A 43 0.92 15.40 -9.68
N GLN A 44 0.04 14.48 -10.07
CA GLN A 44 -0.52 13.47 -9.17
C GLN A 44 0.60 12.58 -8.59
N THR A 45 1.47 12.02 -9.42
CA THR A 45 2.57 11.15 -8.95
C THR A 45 3.50 11.88 -8.01
N ARG A 46 3.83 13.15 -8.31
CA ARG A 46 4.63 13.99 -7.41
C ARG A 46 3.94 14.17 -6.06
N ASN A 47 2.64 14.49 -6.05
CA ASN A 47 1.89 14.70 -4.81
C ASN A 47 1.82 13.42 -3.97
N VAL A 48 1.58 12.27 -4.63
CA VAL A 48 1.62 10.94 -4.00
C VAL A 48 3.00 10.63 -3.41
N ALA A 49 4.07 10.91 -4.16
CA ALA A 49 5.43 10.75 -3.66
C ALA A 49 5.67 11.63 -2.43
N VAL A 50 5.30 12.91 -2.47
CA VAL A 50 5.46 13.82 -1.32
C VAL A 50 4.78 13.25 -0.09
N VAL A 51 3.53 12.78 -0.17
CA VAL A 51 2.81 12.17 0.96
C VAL A 51 3.50 10.88 1.43
N ALA A 52 3.94 10.03 0.51
CA ALA A 52 4.58 8.76 0.82
C ALA A 52 5.93 8.94 1.54
N PHE A 53 6.75 9.88 1.07
CA PHE A 53 8.07 10.18 1.65
C PHE A 53 7.96 10.97 2.96
N SER A 54 7.05 11.94 3.06
CA SER A 54 6.92 12.80 4.23
C SER A 54 6.23 12.10 5.39
N PHE A 55 5.13 11.38 5.14
CA PHE A 55 4.31 10.79 6.19
C PHE A 55 4.36 9.27 6.18
N HIS A 56 3.89 8.58 5.14
CA HIS A 56 3.66 7.13 5.22
C HIS A 56 4.92 6.32 5.50
N GLY A 57 6.04 6.62 4.84
CA GLY A 57 7.30 5.91 5.07
C GLY A 57 7.78 6.07 6.51
N ASN A 58 7.72 7.30 7.05
CA ASN A 58 8.12 7.61 8.42
C ASN A 58 7.18 6.97 9.44
N PHE A 59 5.88 7.11 9.21
CA PHE A 59 4.83 6.53 10.03
C PHE A 59 4.99 5.01 10.09
N SER A 60 5.10 4.34 8.94
CA SER A 60 5.28 2.89 8.86
C SER A 60 6.54 2.43 9.60
N TYR A 61 7.68 3.11 9.41
CA TYR A 61 8.92 2.76 10.10
C TYR A 61 8.82 2.88 11.63
N LEU A 62 8.25 3.99 12.12
CA LEU A 62 8.07 4.23 13.55
C LEU A 62 7.03 3.27 14.14
N TRP A 63 5.93 3.05 13.43
CA TRP A 63 4.85 2.17 13.82
C TRP A 63 5.32 0.73 14.01
N MET A 64 6.08 0.18 13.05
CA MET A 64 6.61 -1.18 13.13
C MET A 64 7.55 -1.36 14.33
N ARG A 65 8.34 -0.33 14.66
CA ARG A 65 9.19 -0.33 15.86
C ARG A 65 8.38 -0.17 17.15
N GLY A 66 7.34 0.64 17.14
CA GLY A 66 6.43 0.82 18.27
C GLY A 66 5.72 -0.49 18.62
N LEU A 67 5.14 -1.15 17.62
CA LEU A 67 4.49 -2.46 17.78
C LEU A 67 5.44 -3.54 18.32
N GLU A 68 6.70 -3.56 17.86
CA GLU A 68 7.68 -4.53 18.38
C GLU A 68 8.10 -4.23 19.82
N ARG A 69 8.09 -2.97 20.25
CA ARG A 69 8.36 -2.60 21.65
C ARG A 69 7.19 -2.94 22.57
N CYS A 70 5.96 -2.68 22.15
CA CYS A 70 4.77 -2.95 22.96
C CYS A 70 4.45 -4.46 23.03
N PHE A 71 4.71 -5.19 21.95
CA PHE A 71 4.41 -6.62 21.85
C PHE A 71 5.64 -7.40 21.39
N PRO A 72 6.67 -7.58 22.23
CA PRO A 72 7.91 -8.22 21.80
C PRO A 72 7.69 -9.69 21.42
N GLY A 73 8.40 -10.14 20.38
CA GLY A 73 8.46 -11.55 20.00
C GLY A 73 7.45 -11.96 18.93
N ARG A 74 7.40 -13.28 18.69
CA ARG A 74 6.67 -13.93 17.59
C ARG A 74 5.57 -14.89 18.03
N ALA A 75 5.21 -14.88 19.31
CA ALA A 75 4.08 -15.66 19.78
C ALA A 75 2.82 -15.27 18.99
N VAL A 76 2.02 -16.26 18.59
CA VAL A 76 0.83 -16.04 17.73
C VAL A 76 -0.10 -14.98 18.34
N SER A 77 -0.31 -15.02 19.66
CA SER A 77 -1.12 -14.03 20.37
C SER A 77 -0.58 -12.59 20.24
N MET A 78 0.74 -12.41 20.30
CA MET A 78 1.38 -11.10 20.13
C MET A 78 1.27 -10.61 18.69
N VAL A 79 1.47 -11.49 17.72
CA VAL A 79 1.35 -11.16 16.31
C VAL A 79 -0.09 -10.76 15.96
N LEU A 80 -1.09 -11.50 16.44
CA LEU A 80 -2.49 -11.15 16.24
C LEU A 80 -2.85 -9.80 16.84
N ARG A 81 -2.33 -9.47 18.04
CA ARG A 81 -2.49 -8.13 18.65
C ARG A 81 -1.87 -7.03 17.79
N LYS A 82 -0.66 -7.26 17.25
CA LYS A 82 -0.01 -6.32 16.33
C LYS A 82 -0.86 -6.08 15.09
N VAL A 83 -1.34 -7.16 14.45
CA VAL A 83 -2.21 -7.06 13.27
C VAL A 83 -3.51 -6.33 13.62
N LEU A 84 -4.16 -6.65 14.73
CA LEU A 84 -5.40 -5.98 15.13
C LEU A 84 -5.21 -4.48 15.34
N LEU A 85 -4.13 -4.06 16.01
CA LEU A 85 -3.81 -2.64 16.18
C LEU A 85 -3.45 -1.96 14.87
N ASP A 86 -2.72 -2.66 14.00
CA ASP A 86 -2.37 -2.17 12.68
C ASP A 86 -3.63 -1.88 11.85
N GLN A 87 -4.61 -2.78 11.88
CA GLN A 87 -5.85 -2.62 11.14
C GLN A 87 -6.82 -1.60 11.76
N THR A 88 -6.88 -1.50 13.09
CA THR A 88 -7.82 -0.59 13.78
C THR A 88 -7.29 0.82 13.98
N VAL A 89 -5.97 1.03 13.99
CA VAL A 89 -5.35 2.34 14.23
C VAL A 89 -4.54 2.80 13.02
N ALA A 90 -3.60 1.98 12.56
CA ALA A 90 -2.66 2.41 11.53
C ALA A 90 -3.32 2.54 10.16
N ALA A 91 -4.12 1.56 9.77
CA ALA A 91 -4.81 1.54 8.49
C ALA A 91 -5.78 2.73 8.30
N PRO A 92 -6.71 3.05 9.25
CA PRO A 92 -7.60 4.19 9.07
C PRO A 92 -6.84 5.52 9.11
N LEU A 93 -5.80 5.65 9.96
CA LEU A 93 -4.99 6.86 10.02
C LEU A 93 -4.20 7.08 8.72
N ALA A 94 -3.50 6.05 8.24
CA ALA A 94 -2.71 6.12 7.02
C ALA A 94 -3.60 6.40 5.79
N THR A 95 -4.76 5.76 5.70
CA THR A 95 -5.73 5.99 4.62
C THR A 95 -6.29 7.42 4.68
N SER A 96 -6.59 7.92 5.87
CA SER A 96 -7.10 9.28 6.05
C SER A 96 -6.07 10.32 5.60
N VAL A 97 -4.83 10.21 6.09
CA VAL A 97 -3.75 11.13 5.73
C VAL A 97 -3.41 11.04 4.24
N PHE A 98 -3.57 9.87 3.62
CA PHE A 98 -3.39 9.74 2.17
C PHE A 98 -4.38 10.61 1.40
N TYR A 99 -5.68 10.42 1.63
CA TYR A 99 -6.71 11.16 0.90
C TYR A 99 -6.70 12.65 1.19
N THR A 100 -6.52 13.04 2.45
CA THR A 100 -6.48 14.45 2.82
C THR A 100 -5.17 15.11 2.37
N GLY A 101 -4.04 14.42 2.50
CA GLY A 101 -2.74 14.93 2.08
C GLY A 101 -2.65 15.13 0.56
N VAL A 102 -3.14 14.16 -0.23
CA VAL A 102 -3.19 14.28 -1.68
C VAL A 102 -4.15 15.41 -2.10
N SER A 103 -5.36 15.46 -1.53
CA SER A 103 -6.34 16.52 -1.85
C SER A 103 -5.85 17.92 -1.50
N LEU A 104 -5.12 18.06 -0.39
CA LEU A 104 -4.48 19.31 0.00
C LEU A 104 -3.40 19.75 -1.00
N LEU A 105 -2.54 18.82 -1.44
CA LEU A 105 -1.48 19.11 -2.43
C LEU A 105 -2.03 19.34 -3.84
N GLU A 106 -3.22 18.81 -4.15
CA GLU A 106 -3.93 19.10 -5.38
C GLU A 106 -4.55 20.50 -5.38
N GLY A 107 -4.82 21.06 -4.20
CA GLY A 107 -5.43 22.37 -4.01
C GLY A 107 -6.96 22.34 -4.10
N LYS A 108 -7.60 21.22 -3.73
CA LYS A 108 -9.06 21.10 -3.72
C LYS A 108 -9.68 22.01 -2.66
N GLU A 109 -10.83 22.60 -2.98
CA GLU A 109 -11.60 23.43 -2.04
C GLU A 109 -12.12 22.61 -0.86
N ASP A 110 -12.62 21.39 -1.11
CA ASP A 110 -12.98 20.42 -0.07
C ASP A 110 -11.97 19.27 -0.03
N VAL A 111 -11.05 19.36 0.94
CA VAL A 111 -10.00 18.35 1.19
C VAL A 111 -10.59 17.02 1.69
N LEU A 112 -11.80 17.03 2.25
CA LEU A 112 -12.45 15.85 2.84
C LEU A 112 -13.39 15.15 1.86
N GLN A 113 -13.70 15.74 0.71
CA GLN A 113 -14.63 15.15 -0.25
C GLN A 113 -14.19 13.74 -0.67
N ASP A 114 -12.96 13.60 -1.18
CA ASP A 114 -12.37 12.31 -1.57
C ASP A 114 -12.33 11.31 -0.41
N TRP A 115 -12.06 11.80 0.80
CA TRP A 115 -12.05 10.96 1.99
C TRP A 115 -13.47 10.41 2.27
N ARG A 116 -14.51 11.25 2.29
CA ARG A 116 -15.90 10.82 2.56
C ARG A 116 -16.40 9.80 1.55
N GLU A 117 -16.05 9.99 0.28
CA GLU A 117 -16.50 9.13 -0.81
C GLU A 117 -15.74 7.80 -0.88
N LYS A 118 -14.42 7.82 -0.69
CA LYS A 118 -13.54 6.68 -1.02
C LYS A 118 -13.01 5.93 0.20
N PHE A 119 -13.03 6.53 1.40
CA PHE A 119 -12.45 5.94 2.60
C PHE A 119 -13.06 4.58 2.91
N TRP A 120 -14.38 4.48 2.99
CA TRP A 120 -15.05 3.24 3.40
C TRP A 120 -14.84 2.11 2.41
N ASN A 121 -14.88 2.40 1.11
CA ASN A 121 -14.61 1.42 0.08
C ASN A 121 -13.16 0.89 0.20
N THR A 122 -12.21 1.81 0.27
CA THR A 122 -10.77 1.49 0.37
C THR A 122 -10.43 0.75 1.66
N TYR A 123 -11.01 1.17 2.77
CA TYR A 123 -10.80 0.56 4.08
C TYR A 123 -11.35 -0.88 4.12
N LYS A 124 -12.58 -1.11 3.63
CA LYS A 124 -13.18 -2.45 3.59
C LYS A 124 -12.39 -3.42 2.73
N THR A 125 -12.00 -3.01 1.52
CA THR A 125 -11.15 -3.85 0.67
C THR A 125 -9.78 -4.04 1.30
N GLY A 126 -9.24 -3.00 1.93
CA GLY A 126 -7.98 -3.05 2.65
C GLY A 126 -7.97 -4.09 3.77
N LEU A 127 -9.08 -4.21 4.52
CA LEU A 127 -9.25 -5.20 5.58
C LEU A 127 -9.23 -6.66 5.08
N LEU A 128 -9.37 -6.93 3.78
CA LEU A 128 -9.20 -8.28 3.23
C LEU A 128 -7.75 -8.58 2.86
N TYR A 129 -7.00 -7.56 2.46
CA TYR A 129 -5.63 -7.69 1.95
C TYR A 129 -4.58 -7.49 3.05
N TRP A 130 -4.67 -6.38 3.78
CA TRP A 130 -3.63 -5.93 4.70
C TRP A 130 -3.43 -6.83 5.91
N PRO A 131 -4.46 -7.42 6.57
CA PRO A 131 -4.21 -8.26 7.72
C PRO A 131 -3.38 -9.49 7.36
N PHE A 132 -3.62 -10.08 6.19
CA PHE A 132 -2.86 -11.24 5.71
C PHE A 132 -1.40 -10.86 5.41
N MET A 133 -1.18 -9.77 4.66
CA MET A 133 0.17 -9.31 4.36
C MET A 133 0.94 -8.93 5.63
N GLN A 134 0.26 -8.30 6.58
CA GLN A 134 0.88 -7.86 7.83
C GLN A 134 1.16 -9.02 8.78
N LEU A 135 0.33 -10.06 8.77
CA LEU A 135 0.62 -11.33 9.45
C LEU A 135 1.92 -11.96 8.92
N LEU A 136 2.07 -12.07 7.59
CA LEU A 136 3.30 -12.56 6.96
C LEU A 136 4.51 -11.68 7.31
N ASN A 137 4.33 -10.36 7.31
CA ASN A 137 5.36 -9.40 7.65
C ASN A 137 5.90 -9.61 9.08
N PHE A 138 5.02 -9.80 10.07
CA PHE A 138 5.44 -10.01 11.45
C PHE A 138 6.08 -11.38 11.72
N LEU A 139 5.62 -12.42 11.02
CA LEU A 139 6.11 -13.78 11.19
C LEU A 139 7.43 -14.05 10.47
N LEU A 140 7.54 -13.61 9.21
CA LEU A 140 8.63 -14.01 8.30
C LEU A 140 9.70 -12.93 8.15
N VAL A 141 9.32 -11.65 8.21
CA VAL A 141 10.21 -10.55 7.84
C VAL A 141 10.92 -9.98 9.07
N PRO A 142 12.27 -9.84 9.04
CA PRO A 142 13.01 -9.25 10.13
C PRO A 142 12.72 -7.75 10.24
N LEU A 143 12.74 -7.21 11.47
CA LEU A 143 12.29 -5.84 11.79
C LEU A 143 12.81 -4.75 10.85
N TYR A 144 14.08 -4.84 10.42
CA TYR A 144 14.72 -3.83 9.57
C TYR A 144 14.26 -3.86 8.09
N LEU A 145 13.57 -4.91 7.63
CA LEU A 145 12.99 -5.00 6.27
C LEU A 145 11.47 -4.86 6.25
N ARG A 146 10.82 -4.82 7.41
CA ARG A 146 9.35 -4.88 7.46
C ARG A 146 8.67 -3.72 6.75
N THR A 147 9.21 -2.50 6.86
CA THR A 147 8.70 -1.33 6.14
C THR A 147 8.91 -1.47 4.63
N SER A 148 10.07 -1.99 4.21
CA SER A 148 10.33 -2.28 2.79
C SER A 148 9.35 -3.32 2.24
N PHE A 149 9.05 -4.38 2.99
CA PHE A 149 8.04 -5.37 2.64
C PHE A 149 6.66 -4.75 2.50
N THR A 150 6.24 -3.91 3.46
CA THR A 150 4.99 -3.15 3.37
C THR A 150 4.94 -2.28 2.11
N GLY A 151 6.06 -1.66 1.72
CA GLY A 151 6.18 -0.90 0.47
C GLY A 151 5.96 -1.77 -0.78
N CYS A 152 6.52 -2.98 -0.82
CA CYS A 152 6.29 -3.92 -1.91
C CYS A 152 4.82 -4.36 -1.99
N CYS A 153 4.18 -4.65 -0.85
CA CYS A 153 2.75 -4.94 -0.80
C CYS A 153 1.91 -3.75 -1.25
N ALA A 154 2.30 -2.52 -0.89
CA ALA A 154 1.61 -1.32 -1.33
C ALA A 154 1.67 -1.12 -2.86
N PHE A 155 2.79 -1.46 -3.49
CA PHE A 155 2.91 -1.48 -4.95
C PHE A 155 1.94 -2.49 -5.60
N LEU A 156 1.87 -3.70 -5.04
CA LEU A 156 0.92 -4.72 -5.50
C LEU A 156 -0.54 -4.27 -5.30
N TRP A 157 -0.83 -3.63 -4.17
CA TRP A 157 -2.14 -3.05 -3.88
C TRP A 157 -2.55 -1.97 -4.88
N ALA A 158 -1.64 -1.07 -5.25
CA ALA A 158 -1.90 -0.05 -6.28
C ALA A 158 -2.24 -0.68 -7.64
N THR A 159 -1.54 -1.77 -8.00
CA THR A 159 -1.81 -2.55 -9.21
C THR A 159 -3.19 -3.24 -9.13
N PHE A 160 -3.53 -3.83 -7.99
CA PHE A 160 -4.83 -4.47 -7.76
C PHE A 160 -6.00 -3.47 -7.88
N LEU A 161 -5.87 -2.27 -7.31
CA LEU A 161 -6.88 -1.22 -7.45
C LEU A 161 -7.10 -0.83 -8.92
N CYS A 162 -6.05 -0.91 -9.73
CA CYS A 162 -6.13 -0.69 -11.17
C CYS A 162 -7.04 -1.71 -11.86
N PHE A 163 -6.80 -2.99 -11.59
CA PHE A 163 -7.58 -4.10 -12.14
C PHE A 163 -9.04 -4.05 -11.67
N SER A 164 -9.26 -3.85 -10.37
CA SER A 164 -10.62 -3.80 -9.82
C SER A 164 -11.46 -2.64 -10.38
N ARG A 165 -10.84 -1.50 -10.74
CA ARG A 165 -11.57 -0.38 -11.35
C ARG A 165 -11.96 -0.64 -12.80
N GLN A 166 -11.23 -1.49 -13.51
CA GLN A 166 -11.53 -1.86 -14.90
C GLN A 166 -12.61 -2.93 -14.99
N CYS A 167 -12.72 -3.82 -14.01
CA CYS A 167 -13.70 -4.91 -14.04
C CYS A 167 -15.14 -4.51 -13.71
N GLY A 168 -15.43 -3.27 -13.28
CA GLY A 168 -16.80 -2.75 -13.11
C GLY A 168 -17.64 -3.39 -11.98
N ASP A 169 -17.28 -4.58 -11.53
CA ASP A 169 -17.96 -5.33 -10.49
C ASP A 169 -17.29 -5.08 -9.14
N GLY A 170 -18.09 -4.68 -8.15
CA GLY A 170 -17.64 -4.18 -6.85
C GLY A 170 -16.43 -4.93 -6.28
N THR A 171 -15.46 -4.15 -5.81
CA THR A 171 -14.11 -4.53 -5.33
C THR A 171 -14.05 -5.80 -4.47
N MET A 172 -15.14 -6.16 -3.79
CA MET A 172 -15.28 -7.41 -3.01
C MET A 172 -15.33 -8.67 -3.88
N SER A 173 -16.03 -8.67 -5.02
CA SER A 173 -16.15 -9.85 -5.88
C SER A 173 -14.83 -10.16 -6.58
N ALA A 174 -14.15 -9.13 -7.11
CA ALA A 174 -12.83 -9.28 -7.73
C ALA A 174 -11.75 -9.72 -6.72
N ALA A 175 -11.78 -9.19 -5.48
CA ALA A 175 -10.88 -9.62 -4.41
C ALA A 175 -11.14 -11.07 -3.99
N LEU A 176 -12.41 -11.46 -3.83
CA LEU A 176 -12.82 -12.82 -3.48
C LEU A 176 -12.50 -13.82 -4.59
N ALA A 177 -12.75 -13.47 -5.86
CA ALA A 177 -12.44 -14.31 -7.01
C ALA A 177 -10.94 -14.57 -7.13
N TRP A 178 -10.10 -13.56 -6.90
CA TRP A 178 -8.64 -13.73 -6.95
C TRP A 178 -8.09 -14.55 -5.77
N VAL A 179 -8.64 -14.37 -4.57
CA VAL A 179 -8.26 -15.17 -3.38
C VAL A 179 -8.75 -16.61 -3.49
N MET A 180 -9.91 -16.84 -4.11
CA MET A 180 -10.51 -18.18 -4.23
C MET A 180 -10.07 -18.95 -5.49
N SER A 181 -9.50 -18.30 -6.51
CA SER A 181 -8.97 -18.96 -7.71
C SER A 181 -7.50 -18.62 -7.99
N PRO A 182 -6.54 -19.47 -7.58
CA PRO A 182 -5.12 -19.37 -7.98
C PRO A 182 -4.88 -19.63 -9.48
N LYS A 183 -5.91 -20.03 -10.23
CA LYS A 183 -5.85 -20.30 -11.66
C LYS A 183 -7.05 -19.65 -12.34
N GLU A 184 -6.84 -18.44 -12.86
CA GLU A 184 -7.37 -18.01 -14.15
C GLU A 184 -6.84 -16.59 -14.42
N ALA A 185 -5.81 -16.50 -15.28
CA ALA A 185 -5.45 -15.25 -15.91
C ALA A 185 -6.53 -14.94 -16.96
N PRO A 186 -7.09 -13.71 -17.02
CA PRO A 186 -7.99 -13.35 -18.10
C PRO A 186 -7.18 -13.32 -19.41
N SER A 187 -7.53 -14.21 -20.33
CA SER A 187 -7.03 -14.21 -21.70
C SER A 187 -7.38 -12.88 -22.38
N LEU A 188 -6.34 -12.12 -22.76
CA LEU A 188 -6.44 -10.96 -23.63
C LEU A 188 -6.86 -11.39 -25.03
N THR A 189 -8.16 -11.45 -25.29
CA THR A 189 -8.68 -11.48 -26.67
C THR A 189 -10.07 -10.86 -26.72
N ASN A 190 -10.30 -10.04 -27.76
CA ASN A 190 -11.57 -9.45 -28.18
C ASN A 190 -11.88 -8.02 -27.70
N ALA A 191 -11.02 -7.07 -28.07
CA ALA A 191 -11.41 -5.66 -28.25
C ALA A 191 -10.71 -5.04 -29.48
N LYS A 192 -10.55 -5.82 -30.56
CA LYS A 192 -10.15 -5.33 -31.88
C LYS A 192 -11.17 -5.81 -32.92
N GLU A 193 -12.39 -5.31 -32.84
CA GLU A 193 -13.34 -5.31 -33.95
C GLU A 193 -14.38 -4.22 -33.71
N GLN A 194 -14.00 -2.98 -34.02
CA GLN A 194 -14.90 -1.89 -34.39
C GLN A 194 -14.05 -0.69 -34.82
N LYS A 195 -13.50 -0.76 -36.04
CA LYS A 195 -13.56 0.30 -37.06
C LYS A 195 -12.90 -0.18 -38.35
#